data_AF-A0A822HQP5-F1
#
_entry.id   AF-A0A822HQP5-F1
#
_cell.length_a   1.000
_cell.length_b   1.000
_cell.length_c   1.000
_cell.angle_alpha   90.00
_cell.angle_beta   90.00
_cell.angle_gamma   90.00
#
_symmetry.space_group_name_H-M   'P 1'
#
loop_
_entity.id
_entity.type
_entity.pdbx_description
1 polymer ?
#
loop_
_entity_poly.entity_id
_entity_poly.type
_entity_poly.pdbx_seq_one_letter_code
_entity_poly.pdbx_strand_id
1 'polypeptide(L)'
;FSGPSLALYLIKKDAVQGFRTLLGPADKNKIKEATGTFRHEFDIVDCKINSLHAPSTRAEAHRGLRFFFPEERILTILKPNLTDQQRSEIIETFKKGGFFIME
;
A
#
# COMPACT_ATOMS: atom_id res chain seq x y z
N PHE A 1 20.79 -1.60 10.99
CA PHE A 1 19.51 -1.27 11.66
C PHE A 1 18.45 -2.23 11.16
N SER A 2 17.71 -2.85 12.08
CA SER A 2 16.54 -3.68 11.81
C SER A 2 15.47 -3.27 12.81
N GLY A 3 14.25 -3.04 12.32
CA GLY A 3 13.13 -2.59 13.14
C GLY A 3 11.82 -2.72 12.34
N PRO A 4 10.67 -2.56 13.02
CA PRO A 4 9.39 -2.58 12.33
C PRO A 4 9.34 -1.49 11.27
N SER A 5 8.75 -1.81 10.11
CA SER A 5 8.54 -0.88 9.01
C SER A 5 7.05 -0.74 8.74
N LEU A 6 6.63 0.46 8.35
CA LEU A 6 5.25 0.74 7.96
C LEU A 6 5.14 0.73 6.42
N ALA A 7 4.34 -0.19 5.89
CA ALA A 7 3.96 -0.18 4.48
C ALA A 7 2.66 0.61 4.29
N LEU A 8 2.63 1.54 3.34
CA LEU A 8 1.46 2.34 2.99
C LEU A 8 1.16 2.21 1.50
N TYR A 9 -0.12 2.14 1.14
CA TYR A 9 -0.59 2.23 -0.24
C TYR A 9 -1.25 3.59 -0.48
N LEU A 10 -0.62 4.44 -1.29
CA LEU A 10 -1.08 5.81 -1.56
C LEU A 10 -1.77 5.89 -2.92
N ILE A 11 -2.98 6.48 -2.95
CA ILE A 11 -3.76 6.66 -4.17
C ILE A 11 -3.91 8.15 -4.46
N LYS A 12 -3.45 8.57 -5.64
CA LYS A 12 -3.56 9.93 -6.19
C LYS A 12 -3.33 9.86 -7.70
N LYS A 13 -3.83 10.84 -8.46
CA LYS A 13 -3.33 11.09 -9.82
C LYS A 13 -1.81 11.30 -9.78
N ASP A 14 -1.10 10.60 -10.66
CA ASP A 14 0.36 10.61 -10.77
C ASP A 14 1.09 10.27 -9.45
N ALA A 15 0.52 9.39 -8.62
CA ALA A 15 1.01 9.08 -7.27
C ALA A 15 2.51 8.74 -7.20
N VAL A 16 3.03 7.94 -8.14
CA VAL A 16 4.45 7.55 -8.15
C VAL A 16 5.35 8.80 -8.29
N GLN A 17 5.13 9.62 -9.31
CA GLN A 17 5.96 10.80 -9.53
C GLN A 17 5.68 11.87 -8.47
N GLY A 18 4.40 12.12 -8.16
CA GLY A 18 3.98 13.11 -7.18
C GLY A 18 4.56 12.85 -5.79
N PHE A 19 4.55 11.59 -5.33
CA PHE A 19 5.13 11.26 -4.03
C PHE A 19 6.66 11.32 -4.04
N ARG A 20 7.31 10.95 -5.15
CA ARG A 20 8.78 11.10 -5.28
C ARG A 20 9.24 12.54 -5.22
N THR A 21 8.48 13.45 -5.81
CA THR A 21 8.76 14.89 -5.69
C THR A 21 8.72 15.34 -4.23
N LEU A 22 7.73 14.88 -3.45
CA LEU A 22 7.64 15.18 -2.02
C LEU A 22 8.78 14.54 -1.21
N LEU A 23 9.21 13.33 -1.59
CA LEU A 23 10.30 12.64 -0.90
C LEU A 23 11.65 13.33 -1.04
N GLY A 24 11.92 13.97 -2.18
CA GLY A 24 13.24 14.49 -2.47
C GLY A 24 14.27 13.41 -2.83
N PRO A 25 15.57 13.76 -2.87
CA PRO A 25 16.62 12.89 -3.38
C PRO A 25 16.75 11.59 -2.56
N ALA A 26 17.04 10.49 -3.25
CA ALA A 26 17.32 9.21 -2.59
C ALA A 26 18.75 9.13 -2.04
N ASP A 27 19.66 9.87 -2.67
CA ASP A 27 21.05 10.01 -2.25
C ASP A 27 21.11 10.80 -0.93
N LYS A 28 21.54 10.11 0.13
CA LYS A 28 21.64 10.66 1.48
C LYS A 28 22.52 11.91 1.52
N ASN A 29 23.57 11.97 0.70
CA ASN A 29 24.49 13.11 0.67
C ASN A 29 23.82 14.40 0.18
N LYS A 30 22.71 14.27 -0.57
CA LYS A 30 21.95 15.39 -1.13
C LYS A 30 20.77 15.82 -0.26
N ILE A 31 20.47 15.10 0.82
CA ILE A 31 19.31 15.39 1.67
C ILE A 31 19.47 16.73 2.41
N LYS A 32 20.68 17.06 2.88
CA LYS A 32 20.94 18.29 3.63
C LYS A 32 20.55 19.57 2.87
N GLU A 33 20.74 19.55 1.55
CA GLU A 33 20.44 20.68 0.66
C GLU A 33 18.99 20.67 0.15
N ALA A 34 18.27 19.56 0.31
CA ALA A 34 16.90 19.38 -0.17
C ALA A 34 15.84 19.78 0.88
N THR A 35 15.92 21.01 1.38
CA THR A 35 14.98 21.54 2.38
C THR A 35 13.53 21.48 1.89
N GLY A 36 12.58 21.24 2.80
CA GLY A 36 11.15 21.10 2.47
C GLY A 36 10.75 19.79 1.79
N THR A 37 11.66 18.80 1.73
CA THR A 37 11.34 17.44 1.29
C THR A 37 11.20 16.49 2.48
N PHE A 38 10.38 15.45 2.37
CA PHE A 38 10.15 14.53 3.49
C PHE A 38 11.42 13.81 3.93
N ARG A 39 12.34 13.46 3.02
CA ARG A 39 13.60 12.83 3.43
C ARG A 39 14.51 13.77 4.20
N HIS A 40 14.39 15.08 3.98
CA HIS A 40 15.08 16.09 4.78
C HIS A 40 14.42 16.26 6.15
N GLU A 41 13.09 16.38 6.20
CA GLU A 41 12.35 16.56 7.45
C GLU A 41 12.46 15.35 8.40
N PHE A 42 12.49 14.14 7.83
CA PHE A 42 12.60 12.88 8.59
C PHE A 42 14.00 12.27 8.52
N ASP A 43 15.03 13.11 8.31
CA ASP A 43 16.40 12.65 8.26
C ASP A 43 16.88 12.17 9.63
N ILE A 44 17.50 10.99 9.67
CA ILE A 44 18.10 10.45 10.89
C ILE A 44 19.62 10.68 10.82
N VAL A 45 20.12 11.40 11.84
CA VAL A 45 21.56 11.68 12.05
C VAL A 45 22.33 10.37 12.19
N ASP A 46 23.54 10.31 11.62
CA ASP A 46 24.43 9.14 11.61
C ASP A 46 23.88 7.88 10.93
N CYS A 47 22.76 7.99 10.21
CA CYS A 47 22.21 6.90 9.41
C CYS A 47 22.69 6.96 7.96
N LYS A 48 23.24 5.85 7.45
CA LYS A 48 23.73 5.74 6.06
C LYS A 48 22.61 5.60 5.02
N ILE A 49 21.38 5.33 5.46
CA ILE A 49 20.21 5.15 4.59
C ILE A 49 19.16 6.23 4.88
N ASN A 50 18.30 6.49 3.89
CA ASN A 50 17.13 7.34 4.08
C ASN A 50 16.01 6.57 4.80
N SER A 51 15.16 7.30 5.53
CA SER A 51 14.10 6.71 6.36
C SER A 51 12.84 6.32 5.56
N LEU A 52 12.70 6.87 4.34
CA LEU A 52 11.48 6.77 3.52
C LEU A 52 11.78 6.19 2.14
N HIS A 53 11.04 5.13 1.80
CA HIS A 53 11.11 4.45 0.52
C HIS A 53 9.85 4.70 -0.32
N ALA A 54 10.04 4.81 -1.64
CA ALA A 54 8.95 4.70 -2.60
C ALA A 54 9.48 4.14 -3.92
N PRO A 55 8.61 3.42 -4.67
CA PRO A 55 8.94 2.95 -6.01
C PRO A 55 9.30 4.11 -6.95
N SER A 56 10.18 3.85 -7.92
CA SER A 56 10.57 4.80 -8.96
C SER A 56 9.70 4.68 -10.22
N THR A 57 9.04 3.53 -10.40
CA THR A 57 8.20 3.25 -11.56
C THR A 57 6.85 2.65 -11.16
N ARG A 58 5.88 2.70 -12.08
CA ARG A 58 4.59 2.00 -11.90
C ARG A 58 4.76 0.50 -11.74
N ALA A 59 5.71 -0.11 -12.47
CA ALA A 59 5.98 -1.54 -12.38
C ALA A 59 6.50 -1.94 -10.98
N GLU A 60 7.43 -1.16 -10.43
CA GLU A 60 7.92 -1.34 -9.06
C GLU A 60 6.82 -1.15 -8.02
N ALA A 61 5.99 -0.11 -8.18
CA ALA A 61 4.86 0.14 -7.30
C ALA A 61 3.89 -1.03 -7.28
N HIS A 62 3.58 -1.57 -8.46
CA HIS A 62 2.66 -2.70 -8.61
C HIS A 62 3.26 -4.01 -8.05
N ARG A 63 4.58 -4.20 -8.17
CA ARG A 63 5.28 -5.33 -7.51
C ARG A 63 5.23 -5.19 -5.98
N GLY A 64 5.49 -4.01 -5.44
CA GLY A 64 5.41 -3.74 -4.00
C GLY A 64 4.00 -3.92 -3.45
N LEU A 65 2.98 -3.47 -4.19
CA LEU A 65 1.57 -3.64 -3.82
C LEU A 65 1.24 -5.13 -3.63
N ARG A 66 1.55 -5.98 -4.61
CA ARG A 66 1.32 -7.44 -4.50
C ARG A 66 2.09 -8.12 -3.36
N PHE A 67 3.25 -7.58 -3.02
CA PHE A 67 4.09 -8.15 -1.97
C PHE A 67 3.57 -7.78 -0.57
N PHE A 68 3.25 -6.51 -0.33
CA PHE A 68 2.81 -6.03 0.99
C PHE A 68 1.30 -6.17 1.21
N PHE A 69 0.51 -6.15 0.14
CA PHE A 69 -0.96 -6.17 0.17
C PHE A 69 -1.49 -7.16 -0.88
N PRO A 70 -1.23 -8.48 -0.72
CA PRO A 70 -1.73 -9.48 -1.64
C PRO A 70 -3.26 -9.48 -1.67
N GLU A 71 -3.84 -9.70 -2.85
CA GLU A 71 -5.28 -9.96 -2.96
C GLU A 71 -5.57 -11.36 -2.41
N GLU A 72 -6.33 -11.43 -1.33
CA GLU A 72 -6.80 -12.69 -0.78
C GLU A 72 -8.08 -13.12 -1.49
N ARG A 73 -8.09 -14.38 -1.95
CA ARG A 73 -9.28 -15.01 -2.52
C ARG A 73 -9.72 -16.14 -1.61
N ILE A 74 -10.99 -16.12 -1.23
CA ILE A 74 -11.58 -17.12 -0.36
C ILE A 74 -12.71 -17.81 -1.12
N LEU A 75 -12.69 -19.15 -1.15
CA LEU A 75 -13.81 -19.94 -1.65
C LEU A 75 -14.82 -20.13 -0.52
N THR A 76 -16.06 -19.73 -0.76
CA THR A 76 -17.18 -19.95 0.16
C THR A 76 -18.23 -20.81 -0.53
N ILE A 77 -18.65 -21.90 0.13
CA ILE A 77 -19.72 -22.78 -0.35
C ILE A 77 -20.96 -22.52 0.50
N LEU A 78 -22.06 -22.16 -0.15
CA LEU A 78 -23.36 -22.01 0.50
C LEU A 78 -24.04 -23.38 0.60
N LYS A 79 -24.62 -23.68 1.76
CA LYS A 79 -25.36 -24.93 1.94
C LYS A 79 -26.52 -25.01 0.94
N PRO A 80 -26.82 -26.20 0.39
CA PRO A 80 -27.81 -26.35 -0.68
C PRO A 80 -29.25 -26.10 -0.24
N ASN A 81 -29.52 -26.12 1.07
CA ASN A 81 -30.86 -26.02 1.64
C ASN A 81 -31.25 -24.58 2.04
N LEU A 82 -30.58 -23.57 1.48
CA LEU A 82 -30.89 -22.17 1.75
C LEU A 82 -32.03 -21.67 0.85
N THR A 83 -32.87 -20.79 1.37
CA THR A 83 -33.81 -20.02 0.55
C THR A 83 -33.08 -18.88 -0.19
N ASP A 84 -33.69 -18.33 -1.23
CA ASP A 84 -33.14 -17.18 -1.96
C ASP A 84 -32.93 -15.96 -1.05
N GLN A 85 -33.82 -15.78 -0.06
CA GLN A 85 -33.69 -14.74 0.94
C GLN A 85 -32.44 -14.94 1.81
N GLN A 86 -32.25 -16.16 2.36
CA GLN A 86 -31.07 -16.47 3.18
C GLN A 86 -29.77 -16.33 2.36
N ARG A 87 -29.78 -16.76 1.09
CA ARG A 87 -28.64 -16.58 0.18
C ARG A 87 -28.30 -15.09 0.01
N SER A 88 -29.31 -14.25 -0.21
CA SER A 88 -29.14 -12.81 -0.39
C SER A 88 -28.60 -12.13 0.86
N GLU A 89 -29.12 -12.49 2.05
CA GLU A 89 -28.65 -11.99 3.34
C GLU A 89 -27.18 -12.33 3.61
N ILE A 90 -26.76 -13.55 3.28
CA ILE A 90 -25.36 -13.98 3.41
C ILE A 90 -24.45 -13.18 2.47
N ILE A 91 -24.84 -13.04 1.19
CA ILE A 91 -24.08 -12.26 0.21
C ILE A 91 -23.95 -10.80 0.65
N GLU A 92 -25.01 -10.21 1.17
CA GLU A 92 -24.99 -8.84 1.66
C GLU A 92 -24.09 -8.66 2.88
N THR A 93 -24.05 -9.65 3.77
CA THR A 93 -23.13 -9.68 4.91
C THR A 93 -21.66 -9.64 4.44
N PHE A 94 -21.30 -10.45 3.45
CA PHE A 94 -19.95 -10.43 2.87
C PHE A 94 -19.62 -9.07 2.24
N LYS A 95 -20.55 -8.49 1.47
CA LYS A 95 -20.36 -7.16 0.86
C LYS A 95 -20.16 -6.07 1.91
N LYS A 96 -20.96 -6.09 3.01
CA LYS A 96 -20.79 -5.17 4.15
C LYS A 96 -19.46 -5.34 4.85
N GLY A 97 -18.93 -6.57 4.88
CA GLY A 97 -17.58 -6.88 5.38
C GLY A 97 -16.43 -6.45 4.46
N GLY A 98 -16.72 -5.85 3.29
CA GLY A 98 -15.70 -5.41 2.33
C GLY A 98 -15.25 -6.49 1.35
N PHE A 99 -15.91 -7.65 1.31
CA PHE A 99 -15.60 -8.68 0.33
C PHE A 99 -16.22 -8.35 -1.03
N PHE A 100 -15.43 -8.55 -2.08
CA PHE A 100 -15.91 -8.53 -3.46
C PHE A 100 -16.32 -9.96 -3.86
N ILE A 101 -17.59 -10.12 -4.23
CA ILE A 101 -18.11 -11.41 -4.70
C ILE A 101 -17.80 -11.56 -6.18
N MET A 102 -17.15 -12.68 -6.53
CA MET A 102 -16.89 -13.10 -7.90
C MET A 102 -17.82 -14.29 -8.20
N GLU A 103 -18.56 -14.24 -9.31
CA GLU A 103 -19.39 -15.35 -9.82
C GLU A 103 -18.69 -16.14 -10.92
#